data_AF-A0A4Q9GIU2-F1
#
_entry.id   AF-A0A4Q9GIU2-F1
#
_cell.length_a   1.000
_cell.length_b   1.000
_cell.length_c   1.000
_cell.angle_alpha   90.00
_cell.angle_beta   90.00
_cell.angle_gamma   90.00
#
_symmetry.space_group_name_H-M   'P 1'
#
loop_
_entity.id
_entity.type
_entity.pdbx_description
1 polymer ?
#
loop_
_entity_poly.entity_id
_entity_poly.type
_entity_poly.pdbx_seq_one_letter_code
_entity_poly.pdbx_strand_id
1 'polypeptide(L)'
;MARHGAFFADLADRQSGSGSTSRRLTEISDFGPNPGSLRMLAYAPAGLPKNAPLVVVLHGCTQTAEGYESHAGWTKLADAEGFAVVYPEQSRSNNSQGCFNWFLPADSARGLGESRSIRGMVDAATERFGTDPKRVFVTGLSAGGAMAAALLADYPEVFAAGAVIAGLPCGAATSVGEAFEAMSHPRERSARQLGDIVRARSTHTGPWPRIQIWHGSADRTVTPKNADALARQWTDVHGVAYETAHEAPGAQSSRKTWTAGGRAVVELISIPRMGHGTPLDGAGGERKGPFMLDVGISSTREIAAFFGVAGAAVTRAAPHLSDARAQSATKPDVVQRKVTKRLEPDPEPRGGALDIGAVISRALKAAGLMR
;
A
#
# COMPACT_ATOMS: atom_id res chain seq x y z
N MET A 1 -53.00 -50.17 -17.86
CA MET A 1 -53.98 -49.13 -17.46
C MET A 1 -53.22 -47.81 -17.43
N ALA A 2 -53.09 -46.98 -18.49
CA ALA A 2 -54.09 -46.15 -19.18
C ALA A 2 -55.01 -45.41 -18.19
N ARG A 3 -55.22 -44.08 -18.18
CA ARG A 3 -54.74 -42.84 -18.87
C ARG A 3 -55.55 -41.66 -18.24
N HIS A 4 -55.20 -40.41 -18.56
CA HIS A 4 -55.86 -39.08 -18.29
C HIS A 4 -55.29 -38.34 -17.04
N GLY A 5 -54.71 -37.13 -17.05
CA GLY A 5 -54.97 -35.87 -17.79
C GLY A 5 -55.76 -34.92 -16.86
N ALA A 6 -55.51 -33.63 -16.57
CA ALA A 6 -54.65 -32.55 -17.08
C ALA A 6 -54.68 -31.34 -16.07
N PHE A 7 -53.71 -30.40 -16.15
CA PHE A 7 -53.74 -28.91 -15.96
C PHE A 7 -54.69 -28.25 -14.91
N PHE A 8 -54.35 -27.26 -14.05
CA PHE A 8 -53.70 -25.94 -14.20
C PHE A 8 -53.43 -25.29 -12.80
N ALA A 9 -52.62 -24.21 -12.78
CA ALA A 9 -52.60 -23.06 -11.84
C ALA A 9 -51.40 -22.91 -10.88
N ASP A 10 -50.39 -22.19 -11.37
CA ASP A 10 -49.79 -20.95 -10.82
C ASP A 10 -49.89 -20.69 -9.30
N LEU A 11 -48.71 -20.55 -8.67
CA LEU A 11 -48.42 -19.48 -7.71
C LEU A 11 -46.90 -19.37 -7.58
N ALA A 12 -46.33 -18.46 -8.36
CA ALA A 12 -45.02 -17.90 -8.11
C ALA A 12 -45.03 -17.19 -6.74
N ASP A 13 -44.24 -17.68 -5.78
CA ASP A 13 -43.83 -16.86 -4.65
C ASP A 13 -42.42 -16.31 -4.90
N ARG A 14 -42.39 -15.01 -5.22
CA ARG A 14 -41.19 -14.20 -5.31
C ARG A 14 -40.72 -13.93 -3.89
N GLN A 15 -39.75 -14.69 -3.39
CA GLN A 15 -38.87 -14.15 -2.37
C GLN A 15 -37.70 -13.43 -3.04
N SER A 16 -37.87 -12.10 -3.08
CA SER A 16 -36.84 -11.10 -3.23
C SER A 16 -35.73 -11.32 -2.19
N GLY A 17 -34.71 -12.10 -2.54
CA GLY A 17 -33.45 -12.11 -1.81
C GLY A 17 -32.73 -10.79 -2.09
N SER A 18 -32.74 -9.90 -1.10
CA SER A 18 -31.84 -8.74 -1.06
C SER A 18 -30.42 -9.19 -1.40
N GLY A 19 -29.81 -8.54 -2.39
CA GLY A 19 -28.47 -8.89 -2.87
C GLY A 19 -27.45 -8.80 -1.74
N SER A 20 -27.09 -9.96 -1.17
CA SER A 20 -25.83 -10.14 -0.46
C SER A 20 -24.74 -9.82 -1.47
N THR A 21 -24.08 -8.68 -1.31
CA THR A 21 -22.78 -8.46 -1.92
C THR A 21 -21.86 -9.53 -1.35
N SER A 22 -21.67 -10.63 -2.10
CA SER A 22 -20.73 -11.69 -1.74
C SER A 22 -19.40 -11.04 -1.37
N ARG A 23 -19.01 -11.19 -0.10
CA ARG A 23 -17.76 -10.68 0.43
C ARG A 23 -16.65 -11.42 -0.32
N ARG A 24 -16.00 -10.76 -1.28
CA ARG A 24 -14.95 -11.40 -2.09
C ARG A 24 -13.80 -11.93 -1.24
N LEU A 25 -13.46 -11.19 -0.18
CA LEU A 25 -12.37 -11.55 0.72
C LEU A 25 -12.86 -12.50 1.81
N THR A 26 -12.06 -13.53 2.07
CA THR A 26 -12.26 -14.44 3.20
C THR A 26 -11.37 -14.02 4.35
N GLU A 27 -11.93 -13.82 5.54
CA GLU A 27 -11.14 -13.61 6.75
C GLU A 27 -10.57 -14.95 7.24
N ILE A 28 -9.28 -14.96 7.53
CA ILE A 28 -8.57 -16.10 8.11
C ILE A 28 -8.14 -15.68 9.51
N SER A 29 -8.66 -16.35 10.53
CA SER A 29 -8.34 -16.04 11.94
C SER A 29 -7.21 -16.89 12.50
N ASP A 30 -6.97 -18.08 11.92
CA ASP A 30 -5.92 -19.01 12.36
C ASP A 30 -4.72 -18.94 11.40
N PHE A 31 -3.79 -18.03 11.70
CA PHE A 31 -2.54 -17.83 10.95
C PHE A 31 -1.31 -17.81 11.88
N GLY A 32 -1.45 -18.42 13.06
CA GLY A 32 -0.39 -18.48 14.08
C GLY A 32 -0.24 -17.18 14.89
N PRO A 33 0.95 -16.95 15.48
CA PRO A 33 1.18 -15.81 16.39
C PRO A 33 0.90 -14.46 15.73
N ASN A 34 0.06 -13.66 16.39
CA ASN A 34 -0.37 -12.33 15.91
C ASN A 34 -0.03 -11.22 16.93
N PRO A 35 1.26 -10.97 17.25
CA PRO A 35 1.62 -9.96 18.24
C PRO A 35 1.23 -8.53 17.82
N GLY A 36 1.11 -8.26 16.51
CA GLY A 36 0.62 -7.00 15.98
C GLY A 36 -0.90 -6.85 15.97
N SER A 37 -1.66 -7.83 16.48
CA SER A 37 -3.13 -7.80 16.56
C SER A 37 -3.82 -7.33 15.27
N LEU A 38 -3.36 -7.87 14.13
CA LEU A 38 -3.88 -7.57 12.80
C LEU A 38 -4.97 -8.55 12.39
N ARG A 39 -5.82 -8.17 11.42
CA ARG A 39 -6.73 -9.10 10.74
C ARG A 39 -6.09 -9.57 9.43
N MET A 40 -6.34 -10.82 9.05
CA MET A 40 -5.91 -11.36 7.76
C MET A 40 -7.14 -11.58 6.88
N LEU A 41 -7.24 -10.81 5.81
CA LEU A 41 -8.18 -11.08 4.73
C LEU A 41 -7.40 -11.67 3.55
N ALA A 42 -8.01 -12.58 2.82
CA ALA A 42 -7.36 -13.23 1.69
C ALA A 42 -8.32 -13.48 0.52
N TYR A 43 -7.73 -13.63 -0.66
CA TYR A 43 -8.40 -14.01 -1.88
C TYR A 43 -7.56 -15.04 -2.64
N ALA A 44 -8.19 -16.13 -3.05
CA ALA A 44 -7.61 -17.11 -3.96
C ALA A 44 -8.66 -17.44 -5.04
N PRO A 45 -8.34 -17.26 -6.34
CA PRO A 45 -9.19 -17.65 -7.44
C PRO A 45 -9.62 -19.12 -7.36
N ALA A 46 -10.81 -19.42 -7.85
CA ALA A 46 -11.21 -20.81 -8.07
C ALA A 46 -10.28 -21.45 -9.11
N GLY A 47 -9.75 -22.64 -8.80
CA GLY A 47 -8.80 -23.31 -9.68
C GLY A 47 -7.38 -22.72 -9.65
N LEU A 48 -7.00 -22.01 -8.58
CA LEU A 48 -5.63 -21.53 -8.36
C LEU A 48 -4.60 -22.65 -8.69
N PRO A 49 -3.65 -22.41 -9.61
CA PRO A 49 -2.63 -23.39 -9.93
C PRO A 49 -1.77 -23.76 -8.71
N LYS A 50 -1.26 -24.99 -8.68
CA LYS A 50 -0.21 -25.35 -7.70
C LYS A 50 1.00 -24.45 -7.89
N ASN A 51 1.67 -24.08 -6.80
CA ASN A 51 2.86 -23.21 -6.82
C ASN A 51 2.55 -21.84 -7.47
N ALA A 52 1.31 -21.36 -7.32
CA ALA A 52 0.93 -20.02 -7.73
C ALA A 52 1.70 -18.95 -6.93
N PRO A 53 1.87 -17.73 -7.45
CA PRO A 53 2.39 -16.61 -6.68
C PRO A 53 1.49 -16.21 -5.51
N LEU A 54 2.09 -15.52 -4.54
CA LEU A 54 1.39 -14.86 -3.44
C LEU A 54 1.74 -13.37 -3.43
N VAL A 55 0.73 -12.49 -3.37
CA VAL A 55 0.93 -11.05 -3.24
C VAL A 55 0.32 -10.57 -1.92
N VAL A 56 1.12 -9.90 -1.09
CA VAL A 56 0.67 -9.19 0.10
C VAL A 56 0.38 -7.73 -0.25
N VAL A 57 -0.82 -7.23 0.03
CA VAL A 57 -1.26 -5.87 -0.31
C VAL A 57 -1.65 -5.12 0.96
N LEU A 58 -0.92 -4.06 1.26
CA LEU A 58 -1.06 -3.27 2.49
C LEU A 58 -1.75 -1.92 2.19
N HIS A 59 -2.88 -1.69 2.86
CA HIS A 59 -3.63 -0.44 2.73
C HIS A 59 -2.92 0.75 3.39
N GLY A 60 -3.31 1.97 3.01
CA GLY A 60 -2.87 3.21 3.68
C GLY A 60 -3.69 3.54 4.93
N CYS A 61 -3.28 4.57 5.65
CA CYS A 61 -4.03 5.09 6.79
C CYS A 61 -5.50 5.38 6.42
N THR A 62 -6.40 5.21 7.37
CA THR A 62 -7.86 5.40 7.28
C THR A 62 -8.61 4.42 6.37
N GLN A 63 -7.89 3.66 5.53
CA GLN A 63 -8.45 2.63 4.67
C GLN A 63 -8.59 1.29 5.42
N THR A 64 -9.25 0.34 4.77
CA THR A 64 -9.40 -1.06 5.19
C THR A 64 -8.89 -1.97 4.07
N ALA A 65 -8.68 -3.25 4.34
CA ALA A 65 -8.31 -4.24 3.31
C ALA A 65 -9.34 -4.28 2.18
N GLU A 66 -10.63 -4.34 2.51
CA GLU A 66 -11.73 -4.32 1.54
C GLU A 66 -11.85 -2.98 0.81
N GLY A 67 -11.64 -1.88 1.53
CA GLY A 67 -11.62 -0.54 0.96
C GLY A 67 -10.53 -0.43 -0.10
N TYR A 68 -9.33 -0.96 0.16
CA TYR A 68 -8.24 -0.94 -0.81
C TYR A 68 -8.49 -1.92 -1.98
N GLU A 69 -8.87 -3.17 -1.70
CA GLU A 69 -9.16 -4.20 -2.72
C GLU A 69 -10.19 -3.73 -3.74
N SER A 70 -11.29 -3.15 -3.25
CA SER A 70 -12.40 -2.75 -4.09
C SER A 70 -12.01 -1.70 -5.13
N HIS A 71 -10.93 -0.94 -4.90
CA HIS A 71 -10.47 0.12 -5.79
C HIS A 71 -9.22 -0.26 -6.61
N ALA A 72 -8.25 -0.93 -5.99
CA ALA A 72 -6.94 -1.21 -6.56
C ALA A 72 -6.93 -2.34 -7.60
N GLY A 73 -7.93 -3.21 -7.62
CA GLY A 73 -8.08 -4.23 -8.68
C GLY A 73 -7.20 -5.48 -8.55
N TRP A 74 -6.47 -5.66 -7.44
CA TRP A 74 -5.60 -6.81 -7.19
C TRP A 74 -6.32 -8.16 -7.29
N THR A 75 -7.49 -8.31 -6.69
CA THR A 75 -8.31 -9.53 -6.76
C THR A 75 -8.79 -9.83 -8.18
N LYS A 76 -9.19 -8.82 -8.94
CA LYS A 76 -9.58 -8.99 -10.35
C LYS A 76 -8.40 -9.43 -11.21
N LEU A 77 -7.20 -8.94 -10.90
CA LEU A 77 -5.98 -9.36 -11.58
C LEU A 77 -5.56 -10.78 -11.17
N ALA A 78 -5.75 -11.14 -9.90
CA ALA A 78 -5.53 -12.51 -9.41
C ALA A 78 -6.40 -13.53 -10.16
N ASP A 79 -7.68 -13.22 -10.40
CA ASP A 79 -8.57 -14.05 -11.24
C ASP A 79 -8.02 -14.25 -12.65
N ALA A 80 -7.47 -13.18 -13.26
CA ALA A 80 -7.00 -13.21 -14.63
C ALA A 80 -5.66 -13.93 -14.81
N GLU A 81 -4.76 -13.81 -13.83
CA GLU A 81 -3.35 -14.21 -13.97
C GLU A 81 -2.96 -15.39 -13.06
N GLY A 82 -3.86 -15.84 -12.18
CA GLY A 82 -3.67 -17.05 -11.38
C GLY A 82 -2.67 -16.91 -10.23
N PHE A 83 -2.89 -15.94 -9.34
CA PHE A 83 -2.15 -15.79 -8.08
C PHE A 83 -3.08 -15.58 -6.88
N ALA A 84 -2.58 -15.82 -5.67
CA ALA A 84 -3.32 -15.54 -4.44
C ALA A 84 -2.95 -14.15 -3.87
N VAL A 85 -3.85 -13.55 -3.10
CA VAL A 85 -3.64 -12.24 -2.48
C VAL A 85 -3.98 -12.29 -0.99
N VAL A 86 -3.12 -11.71 -0.16
CA VAL A 86 -3.36 -11.48 1.26
C VAL A 86 -3.44 -9.98 1.50
N TYR A 87 -4.44 -9.56 2.25
CA TYR A 87 -4.66 -8.18 2.68
C TYR A 87 -4.64 -8.14 4.21
N PRO A 88 -3.47 -7.92 4.81
CA PRO A 88 -3.40 -7.58 6.23
C PRO A 88 -4.18 -6.29 6.47
N GLU A 89 -4.95 -6.25 7.55
CA GLU A 89 -5.72 -5.07 7.96
C GLU A 89 -5.37 -4.67 9.38
N GLN A 90 -5.09 -3.38 9.56
CA GLN A 90 -4.80 -2.79 10.86
C GLN A 90 -6.05 -2.74 11.74
N SER A 91 -5.88 -3.02 13.04
CA SER A 91 -6.92 -2.76 14.03
C SER A 91 -6.87 -1.32 14.52
N ARG A 92 -8.04 -0.68 14.61
CA ARG A 92 -8.17 0.67 15.18
C ARG A 92 -7.88 0.72 16.68
N SER A 93 -7.87 -0.43 17.38
CA SER A 93 -7.39 -0.53 18.75
C SER A 93 -5.88 -0.32 18.86
N ASN A 94 -5.12 -0.69 17.84
CA ASN A 94 -3.66 -0.57 17.82
C ASN A 94 -3.25 0.82 17.33
N ASN A 95 -3.98 1.35 16.36
CA ASN A 95 -3.75 2.66 15.79
C ASN A 95 -5.10 3.29 15.40
N SER A 96 -5.51 4.38 16.05
CA SER A 96 -6.83 5.00 15.85
C SER A 96 -7.11 5.42 14.40
N GLN A 97 -6.06 5.74 13.65
CA GLN A 97 -6.14 6.11 12.23
C GLN A 97 -6.11 4.90 11.30
N GLY A 98 -5.94 3.67 11.81
CA GLY A 98 -5.78 2.48 10.99
C GLY A 98 -4.49 2.48 10.17
N CYS A 99 -3.45 3.18 10.63
CA CYS A 99 -2.13 3.13 9.98
C CYS A 99 -1.35 1.91 10.49
N PHE A 100 -0.59 1.25 9.61
CA PHE A 100 0.48 0.36 10.04
C PHE A 100 1.53 1.16 10.83
N ASN A 101 2.01 0.64 11.96
CA ASN A 101 2.95 1.30 12.87
C ASN A 101 4.41 1.13 12.40
N TRP A 102 4.69 1.48 11.15
CA TRP A 102 6.03 1.37 10.53
C TRP A 102 7.13 2.14 11.30
N PHE A 103 6.74 3.16 12.05
CA PHE A 103 7.62 4.03 12.83
C PHE A 103 7.87 3.52 14.26
N LEU A 104 7.28 2.41 14.69
CA LEU A 104 7.53 1.82 16.01
C LEU A 104 8.33 0.53 15.85
N PRO A 105 9.59 0.45 16.34
CA PRO A 105 10.39 -0.77 16.23
C PRO A 105 9.74 -2.02 16.86
N ALA A 106 8.87 -1.85 17.86
CA ALA A 106 8.11 -2.94 18.46
C ALA A 106 7.09 -3.58 17.50
N ASP A 107 6.70 -2.86 16.45
CA ASP A 107 5.75 -3.32 15.42
C ASP A 107 6.41 -3.59 14.07
N SER A 108 7.44 -2.82 13.74
CA SER A 108 8.05 -2.84 12.41
C SER A 108 9.35 -3.61 12.33
N ALA A 109 9.76 -4.35 13.39
CA ALA A 109 11.00 -5.14 13.40
C ALA A 109 10.81 -6.65 13.28
N ARG A 110 11.84 -7.32 12.73
CA ARG A 110 11.88 -8.76 12.54
C ARG A 110 11.52 -9.48 13.85
N GLY A 111 10.55 -10.38 13.77
CA GLY A 111 10.07 -11.17 14.90
C GLY A 111 9.11 -10.46 15.86
N LEU A 112 8.81 -9.17 15.66
CA LEU A 112 7.97 -8.37 16.55
C LEU A 112 6.71 -7.83 15.86
N GLY A 113 5.71 -7.48 16.69
CA GLY A 113 4.41 -6.88 16.36
C GLY A 113 3.87 -7.14 14.95
N GLU A 114 3.53 -6.08 14.23
CA GLU A 114 2.89 -6.14 12.91
C GLU A 114 3.71 -6.92 11.88
N SER A 115 5.03 -6.75 11.87
CA SER A 115 5.93 -7.44 10.94
C SER A 115 5.92 -8.95 11.14
N ARG A 116 5.89 -9.41 12.40
CA ARG A 116 5.75 -10.85 12.71
C ARG A 116 4.36 -11.37 12.36
N SER A 117 3.31 -10.60 12.62
CA SER A 117 1.95 -10.99 12.23
C SER A 117 1.84 -11.18 10.72
N ILE A 118 2.33 -10.23 9.92
CA ILE A 118 2.29 -10.31 8.44
C ILE A 118 3.14 -11.49 7.94
N ARG A 119 4.30 -11.75 8.55
CA ARG A 119 5.10 -12.95 8.23
C ARG A 119 4.31 -14.25 8.45
N GLY A 120 3.57 -14.35 9.56
CA GLY A 120 2.70 -15.50 9.85
C GLY A 120 1.54 -15.63 8.85
N MET A 121 0.94 -14.52 8.42
CA MET A 121 -0.08 -14.53 7.37
C MET A 121 0.47 -15.06 6.04
N VAL A 122 1.72 -14.74 5.69
CA VAL A 122 2.39 -15.31 4.50
C VAL A 122 2.57 -16.82 4.64
N ASP A 123 3.01 -17.32 5.79
CA ASP A 123 3.13 -18.77 6.04
C ASP A 123 1.79 -19.47 5.89
N ALA A 124 0.76 -18.97 6.59
CA ALA A 124 -0.58 -19.54 6.58
C ALA A 124 -1.20 -19.53 5.18
N ALA A 125 -1.04 -18.44 4.42
CA ALA A 125 -1.51 -18.38 3.03
C ALA A 125 -0.76 -19.35 2.13
N THR A 126 0.56 -19.49 2.32
CA THR A 126 1.38 -20.40 1.53
C THR A 126 0.97 -21.85 1.71
N GLU A 127 0.77 -22.25 2.97
CA GLU A 127 0.28 -23.59 3.30
C GLU A 127 -1.16 -23.80 2.79
N ARG A 128 -2.07 -22.86 3.08
CA ARG A 128 -3.50 -23.00 2.78
C ARG A 128 -3.80 -23.02 1.29
N PHE A 129 -3.10 -22.20 0.50
CA PHE A 129 -3.36 -22.04 -0.93
C PHE A 129 -2.36 -22.80 -1.81
N GLY A 130 -1.33 -23.44 -1.23
CA GLY A 130 -0.30 -24.16 -1.98
C GLY A 130 0.51 -23.25 -2.91
N THR A 131 0.78 -22.02 -2.50
CA THR A 131 1.58 -21.06 -3.28
C THR A 131 3.06 -21.39 -3.22
N ASP A 132 3.82 -20.88 -4.18
CA ASP A 132 5.28 -21.07 -4.22
C ASP A 132 5.96 -20.13 -3.21
N PRO A 133 6.66 -20.64 -2.18
CA PRO A 133 7.36 -19.81 -1.19
C PRO A 133 8.48 -18.95 -1.79
N LYS A 134 8.92 -19.23 -3.03
CA LYS A 134 9.91 -18.41 -3.76
C LYS A 134 9.27 -17.31 -4.61
N ARG A 135 7.93 -17.25 -4.68
CA ARG A 135 7.16 -16.27 -5.47
C ARG A 135 6.18 -15.50 -4.58
N VAL A 136 6.69 -15.02 -3.45
CA VAL A 136 5.97 -14.13 -2.55
C VAL A 136 6.41 -12.69 -2.78
N PHE A 137 5.43 -11.79 -2.85
CA PHE A 137 5.64 -10.37 -3.12
C PHE A 137 4.88 -9.50 -2.13
N VAL A 138 5.31 -8.26 -1.92
CA VAL A 138 4.62 -7.31 -1.05
C VAL A 138 4.50 -5.95 -1.70
N THR A 139 3.35 -5.30 -1.53
CA THR A 139 3.14 -3.92 -1.95
C THR A 139 2.26 -3.17 -0.95
N GLY A 140 2.34 -1.85 -0.95
CA GLY A 140 1.43 -1.04 -0.16
C GLY A 140 1.48 0.45 -0.44
N LEU A 141 0.43 1.13 0.02
CA LEU A 141 0.28 2.58 -0.04
C LEU A 141 0.66 3.25 1.29
N SER A 142 1.40 4.35 1.24
CA SER A 142 1.62 5.24 2.40
C SER A 142 2.22 4.50 3.59
N ALA A 143 1.54 4.45 4.74
CA ALA A 143 1.92 3.62 5.88
C ALA A 143 2.09 2.13 5.54
N GLY A 144 1.23 1.58 4.67
CA GLY A 144 1.39 0.23 4.13
C GLY A 144 2.59 0.09 3.21
N GLY A 145 2.95 1.15 2.47
CA GLY A 145 4.18 1.19 1.66
C GLY A 145 5.45 1.24 2.52
N ALA A 146 5.44 2.01 3.60
CA ALA A 146 6.53 2.02 4.59
C ALA A 146 6.66 0.67 5.31
N MET A 147 5.54 0.03 5.65
CA MET A 147 5.54 -1.33 6.19
C MET A 147 6.04 -2.37 5.17
N ALA A 148 5.68 -2.24 3.89
CA ALA A 148 6.26 -3.07 2.83
C ALA A 148 7.79 -2.92 2.76
N ALA A 149 8.33 -1.70 2.84
CA ALA A 149 9.76 -1.47 2.89
C ALA A 149 10.42 -2.10 4.13
N ALA A 150 9.75 -2.06 5.30
CA ALA A 150 10.22 -2.74 6.50
C ALA A 150 10.26 -4.27 6.32
N LEU A 151 9.18 -4.87 5.80
CA LEU A 151 9.10 -6.31 5.55
C LEU A 151 10.16 -6.82 4.58
N LEU A 152 10.47 -6.06 3.52
CA LEU A 152 11.55 -6.39 2.58
C LEU A 152 12.93 -6.40 3.24
N ALA A 153 13.15 -5.58 4.28
CA ALA A 153 14.41 -5.52 5.02
C ALA A 153 14.46 -6.57 6.15
N ASP A 154 13.33 -6.81 6.81
CA ASP A 154 13.21 -7.71 7.95
C ASP A 154 13.17 -9.18 7.54
N TYR A 155 12.54 -9.50 6.40
CA TYR A 155 12.39 -10.86 5.87
C TYR A 155 12.77 -10.95 4.37
N PRO A 156 13.98 -10.52 3.98
CA PRO A 156 14.41 -10.52 2.58
C PRO A 156 14.45 -11.92 1.96
N GLU A 157 14.54 -12.97 2.77
CA GLU A 157 14.50 -14.36 2.32
C GLU A 157 13.08 -14.83 1.90
N VAL A 158 12.04 -14.10 2.30
CA VAL A 158 10.64 -14.43 2.03
C VAL A 158 10.16 -13.79 0.74
N PHE A 159 10.53 -12.54 0.50
CA PHE A 159 9.98 -11.76 -0.61
C PHE A 159 10.92 -11.75 -1.83
N ALA A 160 10.44 -12.17 -2.99
CA ALA A 160 11.21 -12.11 -4.24
C ALA A 160 11.31 -10.68 -4.80
N ALA A 161 10.29 -9.86 -4.56
CA ALA A 161 10.27 -8.43 -4.84
C ALA A 161 9.19 -7.72 -4.03
N GLY A 162 9.25 -6.39 -3.97
CA GLY A 162 8.15 -5.60 -3.45
C GLY A 162 7.99 -4.27 -4.15
N ALA A 163 6.90 -3.57 -3.84
CA ALA A 163 6.63 -2.25 -4.35
C ALA A 163 6.15 -1.29 -3.25
N VAL A 164 6.55 -0.04 -3.35
CA VAL A 164 6.25 1.00 -2.36
C VAL A 164 5.58 2.17 -3.05
N ILE A 165 4.31 2.42 -2.71
CA ILE A 165 3.54 3.53 -3.27
C ILE A 165 3.42 4.63 -2.23
N ALA A 166 3.95 5.82 -2.53
CA ALA A 166 3.93 6.98 -1.65
C ALA A 166 4.40 6.69 -0.21
N GLY A 167 5.34 5.75 -0.06
CA GLY A 167 5.86 5.29 1.23
C GLY A 167 7.21 5.92 1.60
N LEU A 168 7.88 5.33 2.58
CA LEU A 168 9.14 5.84 3.16
C LEU A 168 10.21 4.74 3.21
N PRO A 169 11.51 5.11 3.29
CA PRO A 169 12.59 4.16 3.53
C PRO A 169 12.40 3.33 4.79
N CYS A 170 12.93 2.10 4.79
CA CYS A 170 13.07 1.33 6.02
C CYS A 170 13.93 2.12 7.02
N GLY A 171 13.50 2.20 8.28
CA GLY A 171 14.18 2.96 9.34
C GLY A 171 14.17 4.48 9.14
N ALA A 172 13.18 5.01 8.40
CA ALA A 172 12.97 6.45 8.28
C ALA A 172 12.59 7.10 9.63
N ALA A 173 11.94 6.37 10.54
CA ALA A 173 11.56 6.85 11.87
C ALA A 173 11.54 5.71 12.90
N THR A 174 11.71 6.07 14.17
CA THR A 174 11.60 5.17 15.33
C THR A 174 10.62 5.66 16.41
N SER A 175 9.91 6.75 16.12
CA SER A 175 8.87 7.30 16.98
C SER A 175 7.83 8.07 16.15
N VAL A 176 6.70 8.41 16.77
CA VAL A 176 5.64 9.24 16.15
C VAL A 176 6.17 10.60 15.71
N GLY A 177 6.98 11.26 16.53
CA GLY A 177 7.55 12.58 16.20
C GLY A 177 8.46 12.52 14.98
N GLU A 178 9.36 11.51 14.97
CA GLU A 178 10.22 11.27 13.81
C GLU A 178 9.42 10.85 12.57
N ALA A 179 8.27 10.19 12.72
CA ALA A 179 7.42 9.82 11.60
C ALA A 179 6.93 11.07 10.84
N PHE A 180 6.39 12.06 11.56
CA PHE A 180 5.95 13.31 10.95
C PHE A 180 7.10 14.10 10.32
N GLU A 181 8.28 14.12 10.98
CA GLU A 181 9.49 14.72 10.43
C GLU A 181 9.89 14.03 9.13
N ALA A 182 9.99 12.70 9.11
CA ALA A 182 10.38 11.92 7.95
C ALA A 182 9.40 12.07 6.76
N MET A 183 8.11 12.16 7.04
CA MET A 183 7.08 12.39 6.03
C MET A 183 7.23 13.73 5.31
N SER A 184 7.60 14.79 6.03
CA SER A 184 7.62 16.17 5.51
C SER A 184 9.01 16.63 5.08
N HIS A 185 10.02 16.28 5.87
CA HIS A 185 11.41 16.72 5.79
C HIS A 185 12.34 15.54 6.12
N PRO A 186 12.45 14.53 5.23
CA PRO A 186 13.30 13.38 5.48
C PRO A 186 14.74 13.82 5.72
N ARG A 187 15.36 13.26 6.76
CA ARG A 187 16.75 13.54 7.12
C ARG A 187 17.66 13.13 5.96
N GLU A 188 18.55 14.02 5.56
CA GLU A 188 19.56 13.73 4.54
C GLU A 188 20.52 12.64 5.08
N ARG A 189 20.60 11.53 4.35
CA ARG A 189 21.48 10.39 4.65
C ARG A 189 22.13 9.93 3.35
N SER A 190 23.40 9.52 3.45
CA SER A 190 24.10 8.90 2.32
C SER A 190 23.45 7.57 1.93
N ALA A 191 23.66 7.13 0.68
CA ALA A 191 23.20 5.83 0.21
C ALA A 191 23.70 4.69 1.12
N ARG A 192 24.97 4.75 1.55
CA ARG A 192 25.57 3.80 2.51
C ARG A 192 24.84 3.77 3.83
N GLN A 193 24.60 4.92 4.48
CA GLN A 193 23.87 4.97 5.75
C GLN A 193 22.46 4.39 5.62
N LEU A 194 21.79 4.67 4.50
CA LEU A 194 20.46 4.13 4.22
C LEU A 194 20.49 2.61 4.00
N GLY A 195 21.46 2.09 3.24
CA GLY A 195 21.61 0.67 2.99
C GLY A 195 22.08 -0.12 4.21
N ASP A 196 22.93 0.46 5.05
CA ASP A 196 23.36 -0.14 6.33
C ASP A 196 22.18 -0.37 7.27
N ILE A 197 21.19 0.53 7.27
CA ILE A 197 19.94 0.33 8.02
C ILE A 197 19.24 -0.95 7.57
N VAL A 198 19.09 -1.18 6.25
CA VAL A 198 18.45 -2.39 5.71
C VAL A 198 19.26 -3.63 6.07
N ARG A 199 20.58 -3.61 5.86
CA ARG A 199 21.47 -4.74 6.18
C ARG A 199 21.49 -5.07 7.68
N ALA A 200 21.21 -4.11 8.56
CA ALA A 200 21.13 -4.35 10.00
C ALA A 200 19.82 -5.02 10.45
N ARG A 201 18.80 -5.14 9.57
CA ARG A 201 17.47 -5.70 9.92
C ARG A 201 17.43 -7.22 9.96
N SER A 202 18.38 -7.89 9.31
CA SER A 202 18.47 -9.34 9.26
C SER A 202 19.91 -9.80 9.07
N THR A 203 20.17 -11.09 9.22
CA THR A 203 21.49 -11.69 8.93
C THR A 203 21.66 -12.02 7.44
N HIS A 204 20.76 -11.54 6.57
CA HIS A 204 20.74 -11.89 5.16
C HIS A 204 21.89 -11.23 4.41
N THR A 205 22.55 -11.99 3.54
CA THR A 205 23.69 -11.50 2.74
C THR A 205 23.38 -11.47 1.24
N GLY A 206 22.13 -11.75 0.85
CA GLY A 206 21.68 -11.78 -0.53
C GLY A 206 21.34 -13.20 -1.04
N PRO A 207 20.70 -13.30 -2.22
CA PRO A 207 20.25 -12.20 -3.07
C PRO A 207 19.13 -11.37 -2.42
N TRP A 208 19.15 -10.05 -2.61
CA TRP A 208 18.15 -9.14 -2.03
C TRP A 208 16.89 -9.07 -2.90
N PRO A 209 15.71 -8.79 -2.30
CA PRO A 209 14.49 -8.53 -3.05
C PRO A 209 14.68 -7.34 -4.01
N ARG A 210 14.03 -7.40 -5.17
CA ARG A 210 13.93 -6.25 -6.07
C ARG A 210 12.85 -5.30 -5.57
N ILE A 211 12.96 -4.01 -5.88
CA ILE A 211 11.97 -3.01 -5.45
C ILE A 211 11.50 -2.10 -6.59
N GLN A 212 10.20 -1.81 -6.61
CA GLN A 212 9.61 -0.78 -7.48
C GLN A 212 8.94 0.31 -6.63
N ILE A 213 9.30 1.56 -6.86
CA ILE A 213 8.88 2.71 -6.05
C ILE A 213 7.98 3.60 -6.90
N TRP A 214 6.85 4.02 -6.35
CA TRP A 214 5.86 4.87 -7.03
C TRP A 214 5.60 6.12 -6.22
N HIS A 215 5.71 7.30 -6.83
CA HIS A 215 5.47 8.55 -6.11
C HIS A 215 4.88 9.64 -6.99
N GLY A 216 3.91 10.38 -6.44
CA GLY A 216 3.36 11.56 -7.08
C GLY A 216 4.23 12.79 -6.84
N SER A 217 4.61 13.52 -7.88
CA SER A 217 5.47 14.71 -7.76
C SER A 217 4.83 15.89 -7.00
N ALA A 218 3.52 15.85 -6.76
CA ALA A 218 2.78 16.86 -5.99
C ALA A 218 2.29 16.32 -4.63
N ASP A 219 2.85 15.21 -4.15
CA ASP A 219 2.53 14.65 -2.83
C ASP A 219 2.99 15.59 -1.70
N ARG A 220 2.02 16.01 -0.88
CA ARG A 220 2.23 16.89 0.29
C ARG A 220 2.06 16.16 1.62
N THR A 221 1.72 14.88 1.60
CA THR A 221 1.60 14.04 2.80
C THR A 221 2.91 13.33 3.07
N VAL A 222 3.48 12.69 2.04
CA VAL A 222 4.82 12.13 2.06
C VAL A 222 5.61 12.77 0.93
N THR A 223 6.58 13.62 1.25
CA THR A 223 7.31 14.36 0.22
C THR A 223 8.00 13.40 -0.77
N PRO A 224 8.05 13.72 -2.08
CA PRO A 224 8.75 12.91 -3.09
C PRO A 224 10.21 12.62 -2.79
N LYS A 225 10.86 13.43 -1.93
CA LYS A 225 12.22 13.15 -1.44
C LYS A 225 12.36 11.78 -0.78
N ASN A 226 11.28 11.23 -0.21
CA ASN A 226 11.27 9.87 0.34
C ASN A 226 11.42 8.79 -0.73
N ALA A 227 10.90 9.02 -1.94
CA ALA A 227 11.09 8.10 -3.07
C ALA A 227 12.55 8.08 -3.54
N ASP A 228 13.20 9.25 -3.60
CA ASP A 228 14.63 9.34 -3.90
C ASP A 228 15.49 8.68 -2.81
N ALA A 229 15.11 8.85 -1.54
CA ALA A 229 15.78 8.20 -0.42
C ALA A 229 15.59 6.67 -0.44
N LEU A 230 14.40 6.18 -0.80
CA LEU A 230 14.14 4.75 -1.02
C LEU A 230 15.01 4.19 -2.14
N ALA A 231 15.10 4.91 -3.27
CA ALA A 231 15.94 4.50 -4.39
C ALA A 231 17.43 4.47 -4.00
N ARG A 232 17.92 5.49 -3.28
CA ARG A 232 19.29 5.48 -2.71
C ARG A 232 19.53 4.33 -1.73
N GLN A 233 18.56 4.05 -0.85
CA GLN A 233 18.64 2.96 0.11
C GLN A 233 18.84 1.62 -0.60
N TRP A 234 17.99 1.33 -1.59
CA TRP A 234 17.98 0.02 -2.25
C TRP A 234 19.06 -0.13 -3.32
N THR A 235 19.50 0.96 -3.97
CA THR A 235 20.65 0.91 -4.87
C THR A 235 21.93 0.56 -4.11
N ASP A 236 22.14 1.12 -2.92
CA ASP A 236 23.26 0.72 -2.04
C ASP A 236 23.17 -0.74 -1.58
N VAL A 237 21.97 -1.22 -1.19
CA VAL A 237 21.74 -2.63 -0.84
C VAL A 237 22.12 -3.57 -1.98
N HIS A 238 21.81 -3.20 -3.23
CA HIS A 238 22.13 -3.97 -4.44
C HIS A 238 23.56 -3.72 -4.95
N GLY A 239 24.34 -2.84 -4.33
CA GLY A 239 25.70 -2.52 -4.77
C GLY A 239 25.78 -1.81 -6.12
N VAL A 240 24.72 -1.07 -6.49
CA VAL A 240 24.65 -0.28 -7.73
C VAL A 240 24.74 1.20 -7.40
N ALA A 241 25.52 1.96 -8.17
CA ALA A 241 25.62 3.40 -7.98
C ALA A 241 24.29 4.09 -8.33
N TYR A 242 23.86 5.03 -7.50
CA TYR A 242 22.58 5.73 -7.69
C TYR A 242 22.56 6.55 -8.99
N GLU A 243 23.71 7.01 -9.43
CA GLU A 243 23.89 7.86 -10.61
C GLU A 243 23.76 7.08 -11.92
N THR A 244 23.85 5.75 -11.89
CA THR A 244 23.79 4.90 -13.11
C THR A 244 22.35 4.59 -13.53
N ALA A 245 21.38 5.38 -13.06
CA ALA A 245 19.99 5.22 -13.43
C ALA A 245 19.80 5.37 -14.94
N HIS A 246 19.14 4.41 -15.58
CA HIS A 246 18.60 4.62 -16.92
C HIS A 246 17.24 5.30 -16.79
N GLU A 247 17.08 6.48 -17.40
CA GLU A 247 15.83 7.23 -17.38
C GLU A 247 15.05 7.05 -18.68
N ALA A 248 13.75 6.78 -18.55
CA ALA A 248 12.84 6.66 -19.68
C ALA A 248 11.56 7.47 -19.41
N PRO A 249 11.15 8.37 -20.33
CA PRO A 249 9.84 9.02 -20.24
C PRO A 249 8.74 8.02 -20.59
N GLY A 250 7.63 8.07 -19.85
CA GLY A 250 6.37 7.43 -20.18
C GLY A 250 5.28 8.47 -20.45
N ALA A 251 4.15 8.06 -21.03
CA ALA A 251 3.07 8.99 -21.35
C ALA A 251 2.44 9.65 -20.10
N GLN A 252 2.33 8.90 -18.99
CA GLN A 252 1.76 9.38 -17.72
C GLN A 252 2.79 9.46 -16.58
N SER A 253 4.04 9.06 -16.82
CA SER A 253 5.06 8.96 -15.76
C SER A 253 6.47 9.15 -16.30
N SER A 254 7.45 9.24 -15.42
CA SER A 254 8.86 9.03 -15.75
C SER A 254 9.37 7.82 -14.95
N ARG A 255 10.27 7.03 -15.54
CA ARG A 255 10.85 5.85 -14.91
C ARG A 255 12.36 6.00 -14.84
N LYS A 256 12.93 5.74 -13.66
CA LYS A 256 14.35 5.48 -13.46
C LYS A 256 14.55 4.02 -13.14
N THR A 257 15.52 3.36 -13.78
CA THR A 257 15.81 1.94 -13.59
C THR A 257 17.28 1.74 -13.28
N TRP A 258 17.57 0.96 -12.24
CA TRP A 258 18.91 0.49 -11.90
C TRP A 258 18.99 -1.01 -12.10
N THR A 259 20.06 -1.45 -12.75
CA THR A 259 20.24 -2.83 -13.21
C THR A 259 21.48 -3.45 -12.60
N ALA A 260 21.34 -4.68 -12.09
CA ALA A 260 22.46 -5.52 -11.67
C ALA A 260 22.33 -6.89 -12.34
N GLY A 261 23.43 -7.42 -12.90
CA GLY A 261 23.42 -8.72 -13.57
C GLY A 261 22.41 -8.81 -14.73
N GLY A 262 22.17 -7.72 -15.46
CA GLY A 262 21.22 -7.68 -16.57
C GLY A 262 19.73 -7.63 -16.18
N ARG A 263 19.41 -7.54 -14.88
CA ARG A 263 18.03 -7.43 -14.38
C ARG A 263 17.79 -6.12 -13.64
N ALA A 264 16.65 -5.49 -13.86
CA ALA A 264 16.21 -4.33 -13.07
C ALA A 264 16.04 -4.73 -11.60
N VAL A 265 16.81 -4.12 -10.69
CA VAL A 265 16.79 -4.39 -9.24
C VAL A 265 16.09 -3.30 -8.45
N VAL A 266 16.13 -2.06 -8.95
CA VAL A 266 15.39 -0.91 -8.42
C VAL A 266 14.72 -0.20 -9.59
N GLU A 267 13.45 0.14 -9.44
CA GLU A 267 12.74 1.05 -10.33
C GLU A 267 12.08 2.17 -9.51
N LEU A 268 12.12 3.40 -10.03
CA LEU A 268 11.42 4.56 -9.48
C LEU A 268 10.52 5.15 -10.56
N ILE A 269 9.21 5.14 -10.32
CA ILE A 269 8.19 5.70 -11.19
C ILE A 269 7.64 6.96 -10.53
N SER A 270 7.89 8.11 -11.17
CA SER A 270 7.36 9.41 -10.75
C SER A 270 6.20 9.83 -11.64
N ILE A 271 5.09 10.25 -11.01
CA ILE A 271 3.88 10.66 -11.72
C ILE A 271 3.72 12.18 -11.61
N PRO A 272 3.82 12.92 -12.74
CA PRO A 272 3.67 14.37 -12.76
C PRO A 272 2.32 14.82 -12.19
N ARG A 273 2.34 15.84 -11.32
CA ARG A 273 1.17 16.49 -10.70
C ARG A 273 0.27 15.60 -9.83
N MET A 274 0.58 14.31 -9.67
CA MET A 274 -0.18 13.44 -8.78
C MET A 274 0.16 13.75 -7.31
N GLY A 275 -0.87 13.78 -6.45
CA GLY A 275 -0.72 13.90 -5.00
C GLY A 275 -0.47 12.55 -4.31
N HIS A 276 -0.82 12.48 -3.02
CA HIS A 276 -0.68 11.27 -2.21
C HIS A 276 -1.73 10.22 -2.57
N GLY A 277 -1.31 9.06 -3.09
CA GLY A 277 -2.25 7.97 -3.38
C GLY A 277 -1.74 6.91 -4.34
N THR A 278 -2.60 5.92 -4.58
CA THR A 278 -2.39 4.81 -5.51
C THR A 278 -2.76 5.23 -6.93
N PRO A 279 -1.82 5.17 -7.90
CA PRO A 279 -2.10 5.41 -9.30
C PRO A 279 -3.00 4.32 -9.90
N LEU A 280 -4.08 4.74 -10.54
CA LEU A 280 -5.04 3.88 -11.22
C LEU A 280 -5.20 4.27 -12.69
N ASP A 281 -5.67 3.31 -13.47
CA ASP A 281 -6.27 3.46 -14.79
C ASP A 281 -7.72 2.98 -14.74
N GLY A 282 -8.66 3.94 -14.72
CA GLY A 282 -10.10 3.65 -14.71
C GLY A 282 -10.57 2.79 -15.89
N ALA A 283 -9.86 2.83 -17.03
CA ALA A 283 -10.20 1.98 -18.19
C ALA A 283 -9.97 0.48 -17.92
N GLY A 284 -9.12 0.14 -16.94
CA GLY A 284 -8.85 -1.23 -16.49
C GLY A 284 -9.92 -1.81 -15.54
N GLY A 285 -10.91 -1.00 -15.15
CA GLY A 285 -11.94 -1.35 -14.16
C GLY A 285 -11.52 -1.11 -12.71
N GLU A 286 -10.42 -0.40 -12.48
CA GLU A 286 -10.06 0.19 -11.19
C GLU A 286 -10.97 1.38 -10.90
N ARG A 287 -11.17 1.72 -9.62
CA ARG A 287 -12.13 2.76 -9.21
C ARG A 287 -11.49 3.83 -8.34
N LYS A 288 -11.90 5.08 -8.55
CA LYS A 288 -11.50 6.21 -7.69
C LYS A 288 -12.11 6.08 -6.31
N GLY A 289 -11.41 6.58 -5.31
CA GLY A 289 -11.79 6.53 -3.91
C GLY A 289 -10.75 7.27 -3.06
N PRO A 290 -10.89 7.26 -1.72
CA PRO A 290 -9.92 7.89 -0.83
C PRO A 290 -8.50 7.38 -1.10
N PHE A 291 -7.61 8.28 -1.54
CA PHE A 291 -6.23 7.99 -1.95
C PHE A 291 -6.08 6.99 -3.11
N MET A 292 -7.13 6.82 -3.92
CA MET A 292 -7.16 5.97 -5.11
C MET A 292 -7.36 6.87 -6.33
N LEU A 293 -6.27 7.17 -7.03
CA LEU A 293 -6.16 8.30 -7.96
C LEU A 293 -6.09 7.80 -9.40
N ASP A 294 -7.15 8.05 -10.16
CA ASP A 294 -7.18 7.76 -11.60
C ASP A 294 -6.34 8.80 -12.36
N VAL A 295 -5.15 8.36 -12.77
CA VAL A 295 -4.13 9.16 -13.49
C VAL A 295 -3.78 8.54 -14.83
N GLY A 296 -4.57 7.55 -15.28
CA GLY A 296 -4.41 6.87 -16.56
C GLY A 296 -3.22 5.89 -16.61
N ILE A 297 -2.74 5.43 -15.45
CA ILE A 297 -1.73 4.37 -15.33
C ILE A 297 -2.03 3.50 -14.11
N SER A 298 -2.23 2.19 -14.33
CA SER A 298 -2.48 1.23 -13.27
C SER A 298 -1.17 0.82 -12.61
N SER A 299 -0.91 1.32 -11.41
CA SER A 299 0.21 0.85 -10.59
C SER A 299 0.08 -0.65 -10.29
N THR A 300 -1.13 -1.16 -10.04
CA THR A 300 -1.38 -2.59 -9.79
C THR A 300 -0.87 -3.48 -10.93
N ARG A 301 -1.19 -3.16 -12.18
CA ARG A 301 -0.75 -3.96 -13.34
C ARG A 301 0.76 -3.87 -13.58
N GLU A 302 1.32 -2.67 -13.47
CA GLU A 302 2.76 -2.45 -13.65
C GLU A 302 3.59 -3.13 -12.55
N ILE A 303 3.11 -3.09 -11.29
CA ILE A 303 3.72 -3.81 -10.17
C ILE A 303 3.63 -5.32 -10.38
N ALA A 304 2.45 -5.83 -10.78
CA ALA A 304 2.28 -7.26 -11.07
C ALA A 304 3.19 -7.74 -12.22
N ALA A 305 3.37 -6.93 -13.26
CA ALA A 305 4.33 -7.20 -14.33
C ALA A 305 5.78 -7.18 -13.81
N PHE A 306 6.13 -6.20 -12.98
CA PHE A 306 7.45 -6.14 -12.33
C PHE A 306 7.73 -7.37 -11.45
N PHE A 307 6.71 -7.91 -10.77
CA PHE A 307 6.80 -9.15 -10.00
C PHE A 307 6.88 -10.41 -10.88
N GLY A 308 6.49 -10.33 -12.16
CA GLY A 308 6.40 -11.48 -13.05
C GLY A 308 5.20 -12.37 -12.72
N VAL A 309 4.11 -11.77 -12.24
CA VAL A 309 2.83 -12.44 -11.97
C VAL A 309 1.71 -11.99 -12.91
N ALA A 310 2.01 -11.06 -13.82
CA ALA A 310 1.14 -10.66 -14.92
C ALA A 310 1.99 -10.36 -16.18
N GLY A 311 1.37 -10.41 -17.36
CA GLY A 311 2.00 -9.93 -18.60
C GLY A 311 2.34 -8.42 -18.54
N ALA A 312 3.30 -7.98 -19.35
CA ALA A 312 3.62 -6.55 -19.45
C ALA A 312 2.38 -5.74 -19.86
N ALA A 313 2.16 -4.60 -19.22
CA ALA A 313 1.02 -3.74 -19.54
C ALA A 313 1.15 -3.24 -20.99
N VAL A 314 0.19 -3.60 -21.86
CA VAL A 314 0.11 -3.03 -23.20
C VAL A 314 -0.33 -1.58 -23.07
N THR A 315 0.55 -0.65 -23.41
CA THR A 315 0.24 0.77 -23.44
C THR A 315 -0.84 1.01 -24.50
N ARG A 316 -2.10 1.21 -24.12
CA ARG A 316 -3.10 1.75 -25.05
C ARG A 316 -2.77 3.22 -25.26
N ALA A 317 -2.43 3.59 -26.50
CA ALA A 317 -2.36 4.99 -26.90
C ALA A 317 -3.73 5.64 -26.63
N ALA A 318 -3.76 6.69 -25.81
CA ALA A 318 -4.97 7.46 -25.60
C ALA A 318 -5.30 8.25 -26.89
N PRO A 319 -6.58 8.30 -27.33
CA PRO A 319 -6.97 9.18 -28.41
C PRO A 319 -6.81 10.64 -27.99
N HIS A 320 -6.23 11.45 -28.87
CA HIS A 320 -6.08 12.89 -28.70
C HIS A 320 -7.43 13.56 -28.38
N LEU A 321 -7.53 14.20 -27.22
CA LEU A 321 -8.61 15.15 -26.96
C LEU A 321 -8.20 16.51 -27.54
N SER A 322 -8.68 16.79 -28.74
CA SER A 322 -8.71 18.14 -29.31
C SER A 322 -9.85 18.95 -28.67
N ASP A 323 -9.52 20.16 -28.24
CA ASP A 323 -10.37 21.34 -28.05
C ASP A 323 -11.72 21.19 -27.33
N ALA A 324 -11.72 21.52 -26.04
CA ALA A 324 -12.88 22.11 -25.38
C ALA A 324 -12.48 23.44 -24.71
N ARG A 325 -12.99 24.52 -25.31
CA ARG A 325 -12.81 25.92 -24.92
C ARG A 325 -13.22 26.21 -23.48
N ALA A 326 -12.50 27.19 -22.92
CA ALA A 326 -12.73 27.85 -21.65
C ALA A 326 -14.18 28.29 -21.43
N GLN A 327 -14.72 28.00 -20.24
CA GLN A 327 -15.78 28.79 -19.63
C GLN A 327 -15.37 29.18 -18.21
N SER A 328 -15.41 30.50 -18.01
CA SER A 328 -15.09 31.28 -16.82
C SER A 328 -15.94 30.90 -15.62
N ALA A 329 -15.30 30.70 -14.46
CA ALA A 329 -15.96 30.68 -13.15
C ALA A 329 -15.37 31.77 -12.25
N THR A 330 -16.26 32.64 -11.80
CA THR A 330 -16.07 33.83 -10.97
C THR A 330 -15.73 33.50 -9.51
N LYS A 331 -14.94 34.37 -8.86
CA LYS A 331 -14.55 34.32 -7.45
C LYS A 331 -15.72 34.64 -6.51
N PRO A 332 -15.80 34.04 -5.31
CA PRO A 332 -16.52 34.62 -4.18
C PRO A 332 -15.60 35.32 -3.17
N ASP A 333 -16.16 36.39 -2.58
CA ASP A 333 -15.57 37.37 -1.68
C ASP A 333 -15.18 36.85 -0.29
N VAL A 334 -14.15 37.50 0.27
CA VAL A 334 -13.63 37.35 1.62
C VAL A 334 -14.40 38.27 2.57
N VAL A 335 -15.09 37.70 3.57
CA VAL A 335 -15.61 38.47 4.71
C VAL A 335 -14.73 38.22 5.94
N GLN A 336 -14.00 39.25 6.35
CA GLN A 336 -13.27 39.27 7.62
C GLN A 336 -14.25 39.52 8.79
N ARG A 337 -14.23 38.66 9.82
CA ARG A 337 -14.79 38.97 11.14
C ARG A 337 -13.69 38.95 12.18
N LYS A 338 -13.46 40.12 12.81
CA LYS A 338 -12.69 40.29 14.04
C LYS A 338 -13.44 39.63 15.21
N VAL A 339 -12.75 38.82 16.00
CA VAL A 339 -13.16 38.51 17.38
C VAL A 339 -11.95 38.66 18.29
N THR A 340 -12.15 39.44 19.35
CA THR A 340 -11.18 39.80 20.39
C THR A 340 -11.03 38.68 21.43
N LYS A 341 -9.82 38.60 21.98
CA LYS A 341 -9.31 37.56 22.89
C LYS A 341 -9.76 37.78 24.34
N ARG A 342 -10.04 36.71 25.08
CA ARG A 342 -9.80 36.62 26.53
C ARG A 342 -9.33 35.20 26.87
N LEU A 343 -8.13 35.09 27.45
CA LEU A 343 -7.50 33.86 27.92
C LEU A 343 -7.86 33.69 29.40
N GLU A 344 -8.40 32.54 29.77
CA GLU A 344 -8.46 32.05 31.15
C GLU A 344 -7.36 30.96 31.32
N PRO A 345 -6.70 30.84 32.48
CA PRO A 345 -5.61 29.88 32.68
C PRO A 345 -6.13 28.49 33.07
N ASP A 346 -5.57 27.44 32.47
CA ASP A 346 -5.79 26.04 32.87
C ASP A 346 -4.92 25.66 34.09
N PRO A 347 -5.41 24.76 34.97
CA PRO A 347 -4.68 24.32 36.17
C PRO A 347 -3.66 23.21 35.87
N GLU A 348 -2.57 23.21 36.65
CA GLU A 348 -1.45 22.26 36.67
C GLU A 348 -1.86 20.77 36.80
N PRO A 349 -1.14 19.83 36.15
CA PRO A 349 -1.48 18.40 36.19
C PRO A 349 -0.84 17.66 37.38
N ARG A 350 -1.66 16.84 38.06
CA ARG A 350 -1.18 15.78 38.97
C ARG A 350 -0.89 14.50 38.17
N GLY A 351 0.20 13.82 38.56
CA GLY A 351 0.80 12.71 37.84
C GLY A 351 -0.10 11.48 37.60
N GLY A 352 0.10 10.87 36.43
CA GLY A 352 -0.47 9.60 35.97
C GLY A 352 0.17 9.24 34.63
N ALA A 353 0.36 7.94 34.37
CA ALA A 353 1.13 7.39 33.24
C ALA A 353 0.80 8.03 31.87
N LEU A 354 1.84 8.21 31.04
CA LEU A 354 1.74 8.76 29.69
C LEU A 354 0.78 7.92 28.83
N ASP A 355 -0.42 8.43 28.60
CA ASP A 355 -1.37 7.91 27.64
C ASP A 355 -0.85 8.19 26.21
N ILE A 356 -0.21 7.20 25.61
CA ILE A 356 0.33 7.25 24.25
C ILE A 356 -0.77 7.55 23.22
N GLY A 357 -2.01 7.09 23.46
CA GLY A 357 -3.17 7.40 22.62
C GLY A 357 -3.52 8.88 22.65
N ALA A 358 -3.42 9.52 23.82
CA ALA A 358 -3.59 10.97 23.97
C ALA A 358 -2.44 11.75 23.33
N VAL A 359 -1.20 11.25 23.37
CA VAL A 359 -0.05 11.89 22.70
C VAL A 359 -0.20 11.84 21.19
N ILE A 360 -0.59 10.68 20.63
CA ILE A 360 -0.87 10.50 19.20
C ILE A 360 -2.03 11.42 18.78
N SER A 361 -3.09 11.47 19.58
CA SER A 361 -4.25 12.33 19.29
C SER A 361 -3.89 13.82 19.30
N ARG A 362 -3.04 14.27 20.23
CA ARG A 362 -2.55 15.66 20.26
C ARG A 362 -1.65 15.98 19.08
N ALA A 363 -0.75 15.06 18.71
CA ALA A 363 0.12 15.22 17.55
C ALA A 363 -0.70 15.30 16.23
N LEU A 364 -1.73 14.47 16.10
CA LEU A 364 -2.64 14.48 14.95
C LEU A 364 -3.51 15.75 14.88
N LYS A 365 -3.98 16.30 16.02
CA LYS A 365 -4.67 17.60 16.05
C LYS A 365 -3.74 18.75 15.70
N ALA A 366 -2.51 18.75 16.22
CA ALA A 366 -1.51 19.77 15.90
C ALA A 366 -1.12 19.76 14.41
N ALA A 367 -1.17 18.59 13.77
CA ALA A 367 -0.94 18.42 12.33
C ALA A 367 -2.17 18.69 11.44
N GLY A 368 -3.33 19.05 12.01
CA GLY A 368 -4.57 19.33 11.26
C GLY A 368 -5.24 18.09 10.66
N LEU A 369 -4.86 16.88 11.11
CA LEU A 369 -5.37 15.60 10.62
C LEU A 369 -6.55 15.06 11.45
N MET A 370 -6.97 15.80 12.48
CA MET A 370 -8.22 15.62 13.22
C MET A 370 -8.84 16.99 13.48
N ARG A 371 -10.18 17.08 13.40
CA ARG A 371 -10.93 18.25 13.88
C ARG A 371 -11.19 18.13 15.38
#